data_AF-A0A7X6SSD7-F1
#
_entry.id   AF-A0A7X6SSD7-F1
#
_cell.length_a   1.000
_cell.length_b   1.000
_cell.length_c   1.000
_cell.angle_alpha   90.00
_cell.angle_beta   90.00
_cell.angle_gamma   90.00
#
_symmetry.space_group_name_H-M   'P 1'
#
loop_
_entity.id
_entity.type
_entity.pdbx_description
1 polymer ?
#
loop_
_entity_poly.entity_id
_entity_poly.type
_entity_poly.pdbx_seq_one_letter_code
_entity_poly.pdbx_strand_id
1 'polypeptide(L)'
;MPLRISDIVNLPELRTRIFAGSKGIHNTLSWAHVCELSDPTEWLGEGHLLMTTGIGIPKKPKVQAKYIERLSQAGLAGMMIGENMQAPEDLSALAEAAEKFNFPILMTEYGVPFASVTRAVYDAERQ
;
A
#
# COMPACT_ATOMS: atom_id res chain seq x y z
N MET A 1 -1.11 -1.47 21.39
CA MET A 1 -1.50 -2.57 20.48
C MET A 1 -0.80 -2.31 19.16
N PRO A 2 -0.37 -3.33 18.37
CA PRO A 2 0.30 -3.06 17.10
C PRO A 2 -0.65 -2.36 16.14
N LEU A 3 -0.19 -1.28 15.49
CA LEU A 3 -0.92 -0.60 14.43
C LEU A 3 -1.12 -1.54 13.24
N ARG A 4 -2.29 -1.51 12.62
CA ARG A 4 -2.66 -2.38 11.50
C ARG A 4 -3.15 -1.58 10.30
N ILE A 5 -3.17 -2.23 9.14
CA ILE A 5 -3.76 -1.66 7.92
C ILE A 5 -5.22 -1.24 8.13
N SER A 6 -6.00 -2.01 8.91
CA SER A 6 -7.38 -1.66 9.25
C SER A 6 -7.49 -0.31 9.96
N ASP A 7 -6.49 0.07 10.76
CA ASP A 7 -6.52 1.31 11.52
C ASP A 7 -6.37 2.51 10.59
N ILE A 8 -5.50 2.42 9.57
CA ILE A 8 -5.33 3.43 8.53
C ILE A 8 -6.62 3.65 7.73
N VAL A 9 -7.31 2.57 7.37
CA VAL A 9 -8.58 2.64 6.63
C VAL A 9 -9.70 3.26 7.48
N ASN A 10 -9.65 3.07 8.80
CA ASN A 10 -10.64 3.60 9.73
C ASN A 10 -10.43 5.07 10.11
N LEU A 11 -9.32 5.70 9.71
CA LEU A 11 -9.05 7.14 9.93
C LEU A 11 -9.77 7.98 8.87
N PRO A 12 -10.88 8.68 9.22
CA PRO A 12 -11.69 9.40 8.23
C PRO A 12 -10.93 10.51 7.51
N GLU A 13 -9.98 11.16 8.19
CA GLU A 13 -9.15 12.22 7.63
C GLU A 13 -8.22 11.75 6.51
N LEU A 14 -7.90 10.45 6.48
CA LEU A 14 -7.06 9.85 5.44
C LEU A 14 -7.85 9.45 4.20
N ARG A 15 -9.20 9.46 4.25
CA ARG A 15 -10.10 9.18 3.10
C ARG A 15 -9.58 8.02 2.25
N THR A 16 -9.26 6.93 2.94
CA THR A 16 -8.59 5.76 2.37
C THR A 16 -9.54 4.57 2.39
N ARG A 17 -9.54 3.79 1.31
CA ARG A 17 -10.36 2.59 1.17
C ARG A 17 -9.52 1.40 0.71
N ILE A 18 -10.00 0.20 1.03
CA ILE A 18 -9.40 -1.03 0.49
C ILE A 18 -9.82 -1.17 -0.97
N PHE A 19 -8.84 -1.41 -1.83
CA PHE A 19 -9.05 -1.69 -3.25
C PHE A 19 -8.99 -3.20 -3.54
N ALA A 20 -8.05 -3.92 -2.92
CA ALA A 20 -7.88 -5.36 -3.06
C ALA A 20 -7.11 -5.94 -1.87
N GLY A 21 -7.09 -7.27 -1.75
CA GLY A 21 -6.34 -7.99 -0.72
C GLY A 21 -6.92 -7.83 0.68
N SER A 22 -8.26 -7.75 0.77
CA SER A 22 -8.98 -7.44 2.02
C SER A 22 -8.66 -8.38 3.20
N LYS A 23 -8.21 -9.60 2.93
CA LYS A 23 -7.80 -10.56 3.97
C LYS A 23 -6.51 -10.15 4.71
N GLY A 24 -5.72 -9.23 4.14
CA GLY A 24 -4.48 -8.72 4.73
C GLY A 24 -4.65 -7.49 5.63
N ILE A 25 -5.87 -7.04 5.91
CA ILE A 25 -6.10 -5.81 6.70
C ILE A 25 -5.58 -5.87 8.13
N HIS A 26 -5.28 -7.07 8.63
CA HIS A 26 -4.71 -7.28 9.96
C HIS A 26 -3.17 -7.28 9.97
N ASN A 27 -2.53 -7.07 8.82
CA ASN A 27 -1.08 -6.93 8.73
C ASN A 27 -0.63 -5.80 9.64
N THR A 28 0.44 -6.06 10.40
CA THR A 28 1.02 -5.08 11.31
C THR A 28 1.81 -4.06 10.51
N LEU A 29 1.63 -2.79 10.86
CA LEU A 29 2.22 -1.64 10.22
C LEU A 29 3.15 -0.94 11.20
N SER A 30 4.42 -0.81 10.85
CA SER A 30 5.45 -0.12 11.66
C SER A 30 5.96 1.16 11.02
N TRP A 31 5.83 1.28 9.69
CA TRP A 31 6.34 2.42 8.95
C TRP A 31 5.56 2.65 7.65
N ALA A 32 5.45 3.91 7.20
CA ALA A 32 4.90 4.26 5.90
C ALA A 32 5.87 5.12 5.12
N HIS A 33 6.19 4.72 3.89
CA HIS A 33 7.20 5.38 3.07
C HIS A 33 6.76 5.58 1.62
N VAL A 34 7.02 6.77 1.09
CA VAL A 34 6.80 7.07 -0.32
C VAL A 34 7.97 6.52 -1.14
N CYS A 35 7.71 5.64 -2.10
CA CYS A 35 8.73 5.10 -2.98
C CYS A 35 8.18 4.87 -4.39
N GLU A 36 8.97 5.22 -5.39
CA GLU A 36 8.59 5.17 -6.81
C GLU A 36 9.55 4.30 -7.64
N LEU A 37 10.43 3.55 -6.98
CA LEU A 37 11.32 2.61 -7.65
C LEU A 37 10.52 1.50 -8.33
N SER A 38 11.06 1.00 -9.44
CA SER A 38 10.52 -0.21 -10.10
C SER A 38 10.59 -1.45 -9.20
N ASP A 39 11.52 -1.45 -8.23
CA ASP A 39 11.60 -2.41 -7.14
C ASP A 39 11.69 -1.68 -5.79
N PRO A 40 10.55 -1.48 -5.10
CA PRO A 40 10.54 -0.83 -3.79
C PRO A 40 11.20 -1.67 -2.69
N THR A 41 11.39 -2.98 -2.89
CA THR A 41 11.92 -3.88 -1.85
C THR A 41 13.40 -3.66 -1.56
N GLU A 42 14.09 -2.86 -2.38
CA GLU A 42 15.45 -2.41 -2.09
C GLU A 42 15.50 -1.55 -0.81
N TRP A 43 14.43 -0.79 -0.52
CA TRP A 43 14.38 0.16 0.60
C TRP A 43 13.24 -0.11 1.59
N LEU A 44 12.27 -0.95 1.23
CA LEU A 44 11.15 -1.34 2.09
C LEU A 44 11.25 -2.81 2.49
N GLY A 45 10.78 -3.12 3.69
CA GLY A 45 10.78 -4.47 4.23
C GLY A 45 9.58 -4.75 5.12
N GLU A 46 9.80 -5.62 6.10
CA GLU A 46 8.75 -6.14 6.97
C GLU A 46 7.97 -5.04 7.69
N GLY A 47 6.63 -5.12 7.62
CA GLY A 47 5.74 -4.18 8.31
C GLY A 47 5.66 -2.79 7.68
N HIS A 48 6.34 -2.53 6.55
CA HIS A 48 6.27 -1.24 5.87
C HIS A 48 5.04 -1.15 4.95
N LEU A 49 4.38 0.02 4.95
CA LEU A 49 3.40 0.43 3.95
C LEU A 49 4.09 1.23 2.85
N LEU A 50 4.04 0.71 1.63
CA LEU A 50 4.47 1.44 0.44
C LEU A 50 3.41 2.47 0.05
N MET A 51 3.77 3.74 -0.05
CA MET A 51 2.93 4.78 -0.64
C MET A 51 3.48 5.18 -2.01
N THR A 52 2.62 5.28 -3.01
CA THR A 52 3.04 5.59 -4.39
C THR A 52 1.98 6.42 -5.09
N THR A 53 2.42 7.32 -5.96
CA THR A 53 1.58 8.00 -6.95
C THR A 53 1.17 7.06 -8.09
N GLY A 54 1.71 5.84 -8.11
CA GLY A 54 1.46 4.81 -9.11
C GLY A 54 2.45 4.79 -10.27
N ILE A 55 3.38 5.75 -10.36
CA ILE A 55 4.36 5.83 -11.47
C ILE A 55 5.28 4.59 -11.51
N GLY A 56 5.61 4.00 -10.36
CA GLY A 56 6.40 2.78 -10.25
C GLY A 56 5.63 1.49 -10.57
N ILE A 57 4.30 1.54 -10.73
CA ILE A 57 3.46 0.35 -10.96
C ILE A 57 3.62 -0.12 -12.42
N PRO A 58 3.96 -1.40 -12.66
CA PRO A 58 4.09 -1.92 -14.01
C PRO A 58 2.78 -1.86 -14.81
N LYS A 59 2.87 -1.56 -16.11
CA LYS A 59 1.70 -1.52 -17.01
C LYS A 59 1.25 -2.89 -17.53
N LYS A 60 2.17 -3.88 -17.57
CA LYS A 60 1.87 -5.21 -18.14
C LYS A 60 1.27 -6.12 -17.06
N PRO A 61 0.11 -6.79 -17.29
CA PRO A 61 -0.57 -7.62 -16.30
C PRO A 61 0.34 -8.66 -15.61
N LYS A 62 1.11 -9.42 -16.40
CA LYS A 62 2.06 -10.43 -15.86
C LYS A 62 3.12 -9.82 -14.94
N VAL A 63 3.50 -8.56 -15.16
CA VAL A 63 4.51 -7.87 -14.36
C VAL A 63 3.87 -7.26 -13.11
N GLN A 64 2.62 -6.80 -13.17
CA GLN A 64 1.85 -6.40 -11.97
C GLN A 64 1.72 -7.55 -10.97
N ALA A 65 1.38 -8.75 -11.45
CA ALA A 65 1.24 -9.91 -10.57
C ALA A 65 2.57 -10.26 -9.86
N LYS A 66 3.69 -10.25 -10.59
CA LYS A 66 5.04 -10.45 -10.02
C LYS A 66 5.46 -9.33 -9.07
N TYR A 67 5.02 -8.10 -9.35
CA TYR A 67 5.29 -6.96 -8.50
C TYR A 67 4.64 -7.15 -7.13
N ILE A 68 3.36 -7.53 -7.06
CA ILE A 68 2.69 -7.84 -5.79
C ILE A 68 3.29 -9.06 -5.09
N GLU A 69 3.60 -10.12 -5.83
CA GLU A 69 4.27 -11.30 -5.28
C GLU A 69 5.56 -10.91 -4.55
N ARG A 70 6.41 -10.09 -5.18
CA ARG A 70 7.66 -9.62 -4.59
C ARG A 70 7.43 -8.75 -3.35
N LEU A 71 6.50 -7.80 -3.40
CA LEU A 71 6.19 -6.95 -2.23
C LEU A 71 5.68 -7.79 -1.05
N SER A 72 4.81 -8.77 -1.33
CA SER A 72 4.28 -9.68 -0.32
C SER A 72 5.40 -10.57 0.28
N GLN A 73 6.28 -11.12 -0.56
CA GLN A 73 7.41 -11.94 -0.11
C GLN A 73 8.43 -11.15 0.73
N ALA A 74 8.59 -9.85 0.45
CA ALA A 74 9.43 -8.96 1.26
C ALA A 74 8.81 -8.57 2.62
N GLY A 75 7.59 -9.04 2.91
CA GLY A 75 6.94 -8.84 4.21
C GLY A 75 6.29 -7.46 4.38
N LEU A 76 6.12 -6.69 3.31
CA LEU A 76 5.45 -5.39 3.40
C LEU A 76 4.03 -5.57 3.94
N ALA A 77 3.60 -4.62 4.78
CA ALA A 77 2.27 -4.61 5.37
C ALA A 77 1.18 -4.40 4.30
N GLY A 78 1.49 -3.62 3.26
CA GLY A 78 0.59 -3.31 2.16
C GLY A 78 1.15 -2.25 1.21
N MET A 79 0.30 -1.82 0.27
CA MET A 79 0.54 -0.69 -0.63
C MET A 79 -0.62 0.29 -0.58
N MET A 80 -0.33 1.58 -0.72
CA MET A 80 -1.28 2.67 -0.87
C MET A 80 -0.99 3.42 -2.17
N ILE A 81 -2.04 3.60 -2.98
CA ILE A 81 -1.99 4.29 -4.26
C ILE A 81 -2.81 5.57 -4.16
N GLY A 82 -2.21 6.70 -4.55
CA GLY A 82 -2.95 7.95 -4.71
C GLY A 82 -3.92 7.89 -5.90
N GLU A 83 -5.20 8.14 -5.66
CA GLU A 83 -6.21 8.16 -6.72
C GLU A 83 -5.96 9.29 -7.73
N ASN A 84 -6.30 9.05 -9.00
CA ASN A 84 -6.19 10.02 -10.11
C ASN A 84 -4.77 10.60 -10.32
N MET A 85 -3.74 9.82 -10.01
CA MET A 85 -2.33 10.19 -10.23
C MET A 85 -1.73 9.49 -11.46
N GLN A 86 -0.68 8.67 -11.27
CA GLN A 86 0.15 8.12 -12.34
C GLN A 86 0.07 6.59 -12.43
N ALA A 87 -0.84 5.97 -11.68
CA ALA A 87 -1.10 4.54 -11.77
C ALA A 87 -1.61 4.15 -13.18
N PRO A 88 -1.29 2.94 -13.68
CA PRO A 88 -1.91 2.39 -14.88
C PRO A 88 -3.44 2.40 -14.79
N GLU A 89 -4.13 2.60 -15.91
CA GLU A 89 -5.60 2.55 -15.98
C GLU A 89 -6.15 1.16 -15.61
N ASP A 90 -5.45 0.10 -16.02
CA ASP A 90 -5.79 -1.28 -15.69
C ASP A 90 -4.92 -1.80 -14.55
N LEU A 91 -5.56 -2.03 -13.41
CA LEU A 91 -4.97 -2.62 -12.19
C LEU A 91 -5.59 -3.99 -11.87
N SER A 92 -6.31 -4.61 -12.80
CA SER A 92 -7.01 -5.89 -12.57
C SER A 92 -6.04 -6.99 -12.11
N ALA A 93 -4.93 -7.19 -12.84
CA ALA A 93 -3.94 -8.19 -12.48
C ALA A 93 -3.20 -7.87 -11.17
N LEU A 94 -3.02 -6.59 -10.85
CA LEU A 94 -2.51 -6.14 -9.56
C LEU A 94 -3.47 -6.56 -8.42
N ALA A 95 -4.77 -6.28 -8.59
CA ALA A 95 -5.82 -6.60 -7.63
C ALA A 95 -5.99 -8.12 -7.44
N GLU A 96 -6.00 -8.89 -8.53
CA GLU A 96 -6.08 -10.36 -8.48
C GLU A 96 -4.91 -10.97 -7.72
N ALA A 97 -3.69 -10.47 -7.97
CA ALA A 97 -2.51 -10.91 -7.24
C ALA A 97 -2.59 -10.53 -5.76
N ALA A 98 -3.06 -9.32 -5.44
CA ALA A 98 -3.27 -8.88 -4.06
C ALA A 98 -4.24 -9.78 -3.30
N GLU A 99 -5.35 -10.18 -3.91
CA GLU A 99 -6.27 -11.15 -3.32
C GLU A 99 -5.60 -12.52 -3.10
N LYS A 100 -4.84 -13.01 -4.08
CA LYS A 100 -4.14 -14.29 -3.98
C LYS A 100 -3.13 -14.32 -2.83
N PHE A 101 -2.38 -13.24 -2.64
CA PHE A 101 -1.33 -13.14 -1.63
C PHE A 101 -1.83 -12.56 -0.29
N ASN A 102 -3.12 -12.25 -0.18
CA ASN A 102 -3.69 -11.50 0.95
C ASN A 102 -2.90 -10.20 1.23
N PHE A 103 -2.43 -9.54 0.18
CA PHE A 103 -1.63 -8.32 0.26
C PHE A 103 -2.53 -7.10 0.06
N PRO A 104 -2.77 -6.27 1.09
CA PRO A 104 -3.74 -5.20 0.99
C PRO A 104 -3.22 -4.07 0.09
N ILE A 105 -4.07 -3.69 -0.87
CA ILE A 105 -3.90 -2.49 -1.68
C ILE A 105 -4.95 -1.48 -1.24
N LEU A 106 -4.50 -0.29 -0.88
CA LEU A 106 -5.30 0.85 -0.46
C LEU A 106 -5.35 1.89 -1.58
N MET A 107 -6.49 2.55 -1.70
CA MET A 107 -6.66 3.72 -2.54
C MET A 107 -6.97 4.91 -1.64
N THR A 108 -6.20 5.99 -1.83
CA THR A 108 -6.31 7.20 -1.03
C THR A 108 -6.72 8.36 -1.91
N GLU A 109 -7.76 9.09 -1.49
CA GLU A 109 -8.35 10.16 -2.29
C GLU A 109 -7.32 11.21 -2.69
N TYR A 110 -7.43 11.68 -3.94
CA TYR A 110 -6.63 12.78 -4.44
C TYR A 110 -6.73 14.01 -3.51
N GLY A 111 -5.58 14.55 -3.12
CA GLY A 111 -5.49 15.70 -2.22
C GLY A 111 -5.28 15.34 -0.74
N VAL A 112 -5.31 14.07 -0.34
CA VAL A 112 -4.74 13.64 0.94
C VAL A 112 -3.21 13.56 0.81
N PRO A 113 -2.43 14.35 1.56
CA PRO A 113 -0.98 14.27 1.50
C PRO A 113 -0.49 12.96 2.11
N PHE A 114 0.46 12.27 1.46
CA PHE A 114 1.12 11.10 2.07
C PHE A 114 1.81 11.44 3.40
N ALA A 115 2.22 12.69 3.60
CA ALA A 115 2.71 13.18 4.89
C ALA A 115 1.69 13.00 6.03
N SER A 116 0.39 13.11 5.76
CA SER A 116 -0.66 12.87 6.75
C SER A 116 -0.70 11.40 7.18
N VAL A 117 -0.48 10.48 6.24
CA VAL A 117 -0.43 9.04 6.52
C VAL A 117 0.83 8.71 7.33
N THR A 118 2.01 9.20 6.93
CA THR A 118 3.24 9.02 7.71
C THR A 118 3.10 9.56 9.12
N ARG A 119 2.46 10.73 9.29
CA ARG A 119 2.19 11.30 10.60
C ARG A 119 1.26 10.41 11.43
N ALA A 120 0.18 9.90 10.85
CA ALA A 120 -0.73 8.99 11.53
C ALA A 120 -0.03 7.72 12.03
N VAL A 121 0.84 7.12 11.20
CA VAL A 121 1.67 5.97 11.61
C VAL A 121 2.62 6.33 12.75
N TYR A 122 3.32 7.46 12.62
CA TYR A 122 4.26 7.92 13.64
C TYR A 122 3.59 8.23 14.98
N ASP A 123 2.44 8.88 14.97
CA ASP A 123 1.71 9.26 16.18
C ASP A 123 1.13 8.02 16.90
N ALA A 124 0.77 6.97 16.16
CA ALA A 124 0.25 5.72 16.71
C ALA A 124 1.33 4.83 17.36
N GLU A 125 2.56 4.84 16.86
CA GLU A 125 3.70 4.14 17.48
C GLU A 125 4.07 4.70 18.87
N ARG A 126 3.61 5.91 19.21
CA ARG A 126 3.94 6.61 20.46
C ARG A 126 2.90 6.44 21.56
N GLN A 127 1.81 5.72 21.31
CA GLN A 127 0.70 5.50 22.24
C GLN A 127 0.73 4.09 22.84
#